data_AF-A0A067NZN1-F1
#
_entry.id   AF-A0A067NZN1-F1
#
_cell.length_a   1.000
_cell.length_b   1.000
_cell.length_c   1.000
_cell.angle_alpha   90.00
_cell.angle_beta   90.00
_cell.angle_gamma   90.00
#
_symmetry.space_group_name_H-M   'P 1'
#
loop_
_entity.id
_entity.type
_entity.pdbx_description
1 polymer ?
#
loop_
_entity_poly.entity_id
_entity_poly.type
_entity_poly.pdbx_seq_one_letter_code
_entity_poly.pdbx_strand_id
1 'polypeptide(L)'
;MQWRLTTSLLLWFSLLALLHLAIMESKYNNYFSAPRYYCVETICAPCGVVLAWRKFAKSEGVAKILRFLEDVYPDPASRPSYIAIDKGCALLKHIVRQGHWPAWEPTTRIIVDSYHYINHRITDHLCRTWCNPAPLNGDAPNLVVVANDKQGNPYYKRAFNTQACEQLNAWIGGFQTVLNRMTVSNFDFTMHVLLFIHTQWDIAKQEEKKRNQEAGIEMTDSDEESEDEEDSESEEESEEEEESEEEED
;
A
#
# COMPACT_ATOMS: atom_id res chain seq x y z
N MET A 1 44.19 19.85 31.43
CA MET A 1 43.03 20.11 30.53
C MET A 1 42.86 18.90 29.64
N GLN A 2 41.88 18.06 29.96
CA GLN A 2 41.66 16.77 29.33
C GLN A 2 40.43 16.92 28.43
N TRP A 3 40.62 16.93 27.11
CA TRP A 3 39.53 17.00 26.16
C TRP A 3 38.75 15.68 26.23
N ARG A 4 37.53 15.72 26.78
CA ARG A 4 36.59 14.62 26.70
C ARG A 4 35.93 14.65 25.33
N LEU A 5 36.39 13.80 24.42
CA LEU A 5 35.63 13.44 23.23
C LEU A 5 34.42 12.62 23.70
N THR A 6 33.22 13.14 23.45
CA THR A 6 31.98 12.45 23.75
C THR A 6 31.80 11.28 22.78
N THR A 7 31.18 10.21 23.26
CA THR A 7 30.91 8.94 22.56
C THR A 7 30.14 9.08 21.24
N SER A 8 29.62 10.27 20.91
CA SER A 8 28.90 10.55 19.67
C SER A 8 29.81 10.69 18.44
N LEU A 9 31.08 11.12 18.60
CA LEU A 9 31.99 11.30 17.46
C LEU A 9 32.61 9.97 16.98
N LEU A 10 32.84 9.02 17.89
CA LEU A 10 33.40 7.70 17.53
C LEU A 10 32.39 6.82 16.78
N LEU A 11 31.09 6.97 17.07
CA LEU A 11 30.03 6.26 16.33
C LEU A 11 29.84 6.82 14.91
N TRP A 12 30.02 8.12 14.70
CA TRP A 12 29.98 8.73 13.37
C TRP A 12 31.18 8.34 12.50
N PHE A 13 32.38 8.25 13.07
CA PHE A 13 33.56 7.76 12.34
C PHE A 13 33.48 6.26 12.02
N SER A 14 32.82 5.44 12.84
CA SER A 14 32.59 4.03 12.55
C SER A 14 31.56 3.82 11.43
N LEU A 15 30.54 4.68 11.33
CA LEU A 15 29.56 4.64 10.24
C LEU A 15 30.17 5.11 8.91
N LEU A 16 31.04 6.13 8.94
CA LEU A 16 31.77 6.61 7.75
C LEU A 16 32.86 5.64 7.28
N ALA A 17 33.54 4.94 8.19
CA ALA A 17 34.55 3.95 7.82
C ALA A 17 33.93 2.67 7.20
N LEU A 18 32.73 2.27 7.65
CA LEU A 18 31.95 1.20 7.00
C LEU A 18 31.40 1.63 5.63
N LEU A 19 31.10 2.93 5.45
CA LEU A 19 30.71 3.48 4.15
C LEU A 19 31.89 3.57 3.16
N HIS A 20 33.12 3.79 3.64
CA HIS A 20 34.31 3.92 2.80
C HIS A 20 34.92 2.57 2.36
N LEU A 21 34.73 1.50 3.13
CA LEU A 21 35.25 0.15 2.81
C LEU A 21 34.33 -0.66 1.87
N ALA A 22 33.14 -0.15 1.53
CA ALA A 22 32.22 -0.79 0.59
C ALA A 22 32.35 -0.28 -0.87
N ILE A 23 33.26 0.66 -1.16
CA ILE A 23 33.52 1.14 -2.52
C ILE A 23 34.73 0.41 -3.09
N MET A 24 34.60 -0.91 -3.25
CA MET A 24 35.30 -1.58 -4.35
C MET A 24 34.39 -1.45 -5.56
N GLU A 25 34.76 -0.55 -6.46
CA GLU A 25 34.08 -0.30 -7.72
C GLU A 25 34.19 -1.56 -8.61
N SER A 26 33.30 -2.52 -8.37
CA SER A 26 33.03 -3.57 -9.35
C SER A 26 32.33 -2.90 -10.52
N LYS A 27 32.76 -3.21 -11.74
CA LYS A 27 32.13 -2.80 -12.99
C LYS A 27 30.61 -3.09 -12.93
N TYR A 28 29.81 -2.10 -12.56
CA TYR A 28 28.38 -2.30 -12.30
C TYR A 28 27.66 -2.58 -13.63
N ASN A 29 27.04 -3.75 -13.76
CA ASN A 29 25.96 -3.92 -14.73
C ASN A 29 24.74 -3.14 -14.21
N ASN A 30 23.96 -2.51 -15.07
CA ASN A 30 22.75 -1.80 -14.64
C ASN A 30 21.71 -2.84 -14.18
N TYR A 31 21.19 -2.73 -12.95
CA TYR A 31 20.46 -3.83 -12.30
C TYR A 31 18.96 -3.60 -12.08
N PHE A 32 18.44 -2.39 -12.28
CA PHE A 32 17.00 -2.15 -12.27
C PHE A 32 16.49 -2.17 -13.71
N SER A 33 15.59 -3.09 -14.01
CA SER A 33 14.81 -3.06 -15.24
C SER A 33 13.43 -3.58 -14.88
N ALA A 34 12.39 -2.95 -15.42
CA ALA A 34 11.00 -3.40 -15.27
C ALA A 34 10.79 -4.93 -15.38
N PRO A 35 11.51 -5.69 -16.24
CA PRO A 35 11.37 -7.15 -16.25
C PRO A 35 11.83 -7.88 -14.96
N ARG A 36 12.47 -7.24 -13.99
CA ARG A 36 12.90 -7.86 -12.72
C ARG A 36 11.96 -7.59 -11.54
N TYR A 37 11.42 -6.38 -11.45
CA TYR A 37 10.50 -5.97 -10.38
C TYR A 37 9.21 -5.46 -11.00
N TYR A 38 8.11 -6.12 -10.68
CA TYR A 38 6.78 -5.84 -11.22
C TYR A 38 6.22 -4.56 -10.61
N CYS A 39 6.18 -4.48 -9.28
CA CYS A 39 5.72 -3.29 -8.57
C CYS A 39 6.52 -3.05 -7.28
N VAL A 40 6.36 -1.84 -6.75
CA VAL A 40 6.65 -1.50 -5.36
C VAL A 40 5.31 -1.47 -4.63
N GLU A 41 5.10 -2.45 -3.78
CA GLU A 41 3.91 -2.56 -2.95
C GLU A 41 4.08 -1.68 -1.71
N THR A 42 3.07 -0.88 -1.36
CA THR A 42 3.07 -0.04 -0.16
C THR A 42 1.95 -0.46 0.79
N ILE A 43 2.11 -0.18 2.08
CA ILE A 43 1.03 -0.24 3.07
C ILE A 43 0.83 1.19 3.54
N CYS A 44 -0.37 1.71 3.33
CA CYS A 44 -0.72 3.09 3.66
C CYS A 44 -1.73 3.14 4.80
N ALA A 45 -1.62 4.14 5.65
CA ALA A 45 -2.68 4.51 6.57
C ALA A 45 -3.82 5.22 5.80
N PRO A 46 -5.04 5.31 6.37
CA PRO A 46 -6.15 5.97 5.69
C PRO A 46 -5.99 7.46 5.36
N CYS A 47 -4.92 8.07 5.86
CA CYS A 47 -4.58 9.45 5.59
C CYS A 47 -3.49 9.60 4.50
N GLY A 48 -3.13 8.52 3.80
CA GLY A 48 -2.09 8.52 2.74
C GLY A 48 -0.68 8.18 3.23
N VAL A 49 -0.43 8.30 4.54
CA VAL A 49 0.90 8.03 5.12
C VAL A 49 1.36 6.59 4.84
N VAL A 50 2.55 6.47 4.23
CA VAL A 50 3.17 5.17 3.92
C VAL A 50 3.81 4.59 5.18
N LEU A 51 3.30 3.46 5.65
CA LEU A 51 3.75 2.74 6.84
C LEU A 51 4.88 1.75 6.53
N ALA A 52 4.80 1.07 5.39
CA ALA A 52 5.79 0.10 4.95
C ALA A 52 5.77 -0.03 3.42
N TRP A 53 6.85 -0.56 2.85
CA TRP A 53 6.91 -0.86 1.41
C TRP A 53 7.78 -2.09 1.13
N ARG A 54 7.55 -2.72 -0.02
CA ARG A 54 8.30 -3.90 -0.48
C ARG A 54 8.33 -3.99 -2.00
N LYS A 55 9.44 -4.51 -2.54
CA LYS A 55 9.54 -4.84 -3.97
C LYS A 55 8.91 -6.21 -4.25
N PHE A 56 8.01 -6.28 -5.22
CA PHE A 56 7.50 -7.55 -5.73
C PHE A 56 8.14 -7.87 -7.07
N ALA A 57 8.97 -8.91 -7.09
CA ALA A 57 9.59 -9.41 -8.32
C ALA A 57 8.57 -10.18 -9.17
N LYS A 58 8.56 -9.97 -10.48
CA LYS A 58 7.75 -10.68 -11.51
C LYS A 58 6.22 -10.55 -11.45
N SER A 59 5.61 -10.47 -10.27
CA SER A 59 4.17 -10.37 -10.10
C SER A 59 3.79 -9.89 -8.71
N GLU A 60 2.65 -9.23 -8.62
CA GLU A 60 1.94 -8.94 -7.37
C GLU A 60 1.02 -10.12 -7.01
N GLY A 61 1.63 -11.20 -6.51
CA GLY A 61 0.94 -12.43 -6.16
C GLY A 61 0.46 -12.45 -4.70
N VAL A 62 -0.72 -13.01 -4.45
CA VAL A 62 -1.36 -13.08 -3.11
C VAL A 62 -0.48 -13.68 -2.01
N ALA A 63 0.39 -14.63 -2.34
CA ALA A 63 1.33 -15.21 -1.37
C ALA A 63 2.42 -14.20 -0.93
N LYS A 64 2.84 -13.29 -1.82
CA LYS A 64 3.81 -12.23 -1.49
C LYS A 64 3.16 -11.14 -0.65
N ILE A 65 1.91 -10.80 -0.96
CA ILE A 65 1.09 -9.89 -0.16
C ILE A 65 0.93 -10.43 1.26
N LEU A 66 0.50 -11.69 1.42
CA LEU A 66 0.35 -12.29 2.74
C LEU A 66 1.65 -12.24 3.54
N ARG A 67 2.78 -12.64 2.95
CA ARG A 67 4.09 -12.55 3.61
C ARG A 67 4.46 -11.11 3.97
N PHE A 68 4.12 -10.15 3.11
CA PHE A 68 4.38 -8.75 3.40
C PHE A 68 3.57 -8.26 4.60
N LEU A 69 2.30 -8.62 4.68
CA LEU A 69 1.44 -8.33 5.84
C LEU A 69 1.93 -9.02 7.11
N GLU A 70 2.34 -10.28 7.03
CA GLU A 70 2.90 -11.03 8.18
C GLU A 70 4.21 -10.42 8.69
N ASP A 71 5.06 -9.92 7.80
CA ASP A 71 6.32 -9.28 8.19
C ASP A 71 6.12 -7.88 8.81
N VAL A 72 5.12 -7.13 8.35
CA VAL A 72 4.81 -5.79 8.88
C VAL A 72 3.98 -5.87 10.16
N TYR A 73 3.08 -6.85 10.26
CA TYR A 73 2.19 -7.07 11.39
C TYR A 73 2.34 -8.47 11.99
N PRO A 74 3.51 -8.77 12.60
CA PRO A 74 3.80 -10.11 13.13
C PRO A 74 2.89 -10.50 14.30
N ASP A 75 2.49 -9.52 15.11
CA ASP A 75 1.70 -9.71 16.32
C ASP A 75 0.23 -9.32 16.10
N PRO A 76 -0.75 -10.06 16.66
CA PRO A 76 -2.16 -9.69 16.57
C PRO A 76 -2.46 -8.26 17.05
N ALA A 77 -1.70 -7.75 18.01
CA ALA A 77 -1.87 -6.40 18.57
C ALA A 77 -1.41 -5.27 17.63
N SER A 78 -0.52 -5.55 16.67
CA SER A 78 -0.05 -4.54 15.70
C SER A 78 -0.93 -4.48 14.45
N ARG A 79 -1.77 -5.49 14.22
CA ARG A 79 -2.59 -5.58 13.02
C ARG A 79 -3.69 -4.52 12.99
N PRO A 80 -3.95 -3.91 11.82
CA PRO A 80 -5.06 -3.00 11.67
C PRO A 80 -6.39 -3.76 11.70
N SER A 81 -7.45 -3.08 12.12
CA SER A 81 -8.81 -3.64 12.10
C SER A 81 -9.30 -3.92 10.67
N TYR A 82 -8.81 -3.15 9.70
CA TYR A 82 -9.16 -3.27 8.29
C TYR A 82 -7.90 -3.16 7.43
N ILE A 83 -7.81 -4.00 6.41
CA ILE A 83 -6.84 -3.90 5.33
C ILE A 83 -7.63 -3.74 4.03
N ALA A 84 -7.45 -2.60 3.37
CA ALA A 84 -8.02 -2.34 2.04
C ALA A 84 -6.98 -2.72 0.98
N ILE A 85 -7.35 -3.62 0.08
CA ILE A 85 -6.50 -4.05 -1.03
C ILE A 85 -7.38 -4.55 -2.16
N ASP A 86 -7.08 -4.14 -3.40
CA ASP A 86 -7.82 -4.54 -4.60
C ASP A 86 -7.92 -6.08 -4.71
N LYS A 87 -6.79 -6.78 -4.55
CA LYS A 87 -6.73 -8.26 -4.54
C LYS A 87 -7.28 -8.92 -3.26
N GLY A 88 -8.04 -8.20 -2.44
CA GLY A 88 -8.51 -8.65 -1.12
C GLY A 88 -9.32 -9.93 -1.17
N CYS A 89 -10.18 -10.07 -2.18
CA CYS A 89 -10.96 -11.29 -2.42
C CYS A 89 -10.05 -12.52 -2.65
N ALA A 90 -9.06 -12.38 -3.53
CA ALA A 90 -8.12 -13.45 -3.86
C ALA A 90 -7.18 -13.76 -2.68
N LEU A 91 -6.72 -12.72 -1.98
CA LEU A 91 -5.91 -12.83 -0.78
C LEU A 91 -6.65 -13.60 0.32
N LEU A 92 -7.91 -13.24 0.60
CA LEU A 92 -8.71 -13.92 1.61
C LEU A 92 -8.92 -15.40 1.26
N LYS A 93 -9.27 -15.72 0.01
CA LYS A 93 -9.37 -17.10 -0.46
C LYS A 93 -8.07 -17.86 -0.25
N HIS A 94 -6.94 -17.23 -0.55
CA HIS A 94 -5.62 -17.82 -0.35
C HIS A 94 -5.36 -18.10 1.14
N ILE A 95 -5.57 -17.12 2.02
CA ILE A 95 -5.38 -17.25 3.47
C ILE A 95 -6.24 -18.38 4.05
N VAL A 96 -7.52 -18.45 3.66
CA VAL A 96 -8.45 -19.51 4.08
C VAL A 96 -7.97 -20.88 3.60
N ARG A 97 -7.59 -21.01 2.32
CA ARG A 97 -7.08 -22.27 1.74
C ARG A 97 -5.79 -22.74 2.40
N GLN A 98 -4.91 -21.83 2.79
CA GLN A 98 -3.67 -22.16 3.52
C GLN A 98 -3.91 -22.45 5.01
N GLY A 99 -5.13 -22.24 5.53
CA GLY A 99 -5.44 -22.44 6.95
C GLY A 99 -4.92 -21.33 7.87
N HIS A 100 -4.51 -20.18 7.31
CA HIS A 100 -4.00 -19.04 8.08
C HIS A 100 -5.13 -18.14 8.62
N TRP A 101 -6.37 -18.29 8.11
CA TRP A 101 -7.49 -17.40 8.47
C TRP A 101 -7.79 -17.32 9.97
N PRO A 102 -7.78 -18.42 10.76
CA PRO A 102 -8.05 -18.33 12.21
C PRO A 102 -7.07 -17.43 12.97
N ALA A 103 -5.87 -17.20 12.43
CA ALA A 103 -4.92 -16.27 13.02
C ALA A 103 -5.30 -14.81 12.75
N TRP A 104 -5.96 -14.50 11.63
CA TRP A 104 -6.26 -13.14 11.16
C TRP A 104 -7.68 -12.67 11.50
N GLU A 105 -8.66 -13.58 11.42
CA GLU A 105 -10.08 -13.32 11.64
C GLU A 105 -10.39 -12.48 12.90
N PRO A 106 -9.77 -12.74 14.08
CA PRO A 106 -10.15 -12.05 15.31
C PRO A 106 -9.75 -10.57 15.34
N THR A 107 -8.77 -10.16 14.52
CA THR A 107 -8.17 -8.82 14.60
C THR A 107 -8.40 -7.99 13.36
N THR A 108 -8.60 -8.61 12.19
CA THR A 108 -8.47 -7.93 10.91
C THR A 108 -9.50 -8.42 9.91
N ARG A 109 -10.16 -7.47 9.25
CA ARG A 109 -11.01 -7.72 8.08
C ARG A 109 -10.29 -7.24 6.82
N ILE A 110 -10.36 -8.06 5.77
CA ILE A 110 -9.82 -7.70 4.45
C ILE A 110 -10.97 -7.15 3.62
N ILE A 111 -10.92 -5.87 3.26
CA ILE A 111 -11.93 -5.19 2.44
C ILE A 111 -11.35 -4.87 1.06
N VAL A 112 -12.24 -4.76 0.07
CA VAL A 112 -11.91 -4.27 -1.29
C VAL A 112 -12.65 -2.96 -1.54
N ASP A 113 -12.26 -2.16 -2.52
CA ASP A 113 -13.06 -0.99 -2.88
C ASP A 113 -14.46 -1.38 -3.39
N SER A 114 -15.31 -0.37 -3.55
CA SER A 114 -16.70 -0.62 -3.92
C SER A 114 -16.91 -0.94 -5.38
N TYR A 115 -16.06 -0.44 -6.29
CA TYR A 115 -16.06 -0.85 -7.68
C TYR A 115 -15.68 -2.33 -7.81
N HIS A 116 -14.60 -2.77 -7.15
CA HIS A 116 -14.25 -4.19 -7.12
C HIS A 116 -15.37 -5.03 -6.48
N TYR A 117 -15.97 -4.56 -5.39
CA TYR A 117 -17.04 -5.28 -4.71
C TYR A 117 -18.30 -5.46 -5.55
N ILE A 118 -18.75 -4.44 -6.30
CA ILE A 118 -19.98 -4.54 -7.12
C ILE A 118 -19.81 -5.47 -8.33
N ASN A 119 -18.59 -5.59 -8.85
CA ASN A 119 -18.28 -6.43 -10.00
C ASN A 119 -18.11 -7.91 -9.62
N HIS A 120 -18.04 -8.22 -8.32
CA HIS A 120 -17.87 -9.59 -7.86
C HIS A 120 -19.13 -10.44 -8.02
N ARG A 121 -18.95 -11.72 -8.36
CA ARG A 121 -20.03 -12.72 -8.43
C ARG A 121 -20.79 -12.81 -7.11
N ILE A 122 -22.13 -12.73 -7.18
CA ILE A 122 -23.05 -12.76 -6.03
C ILE A 122 -22.94 -14.08 -5.24
N THR A 123 -22.60 -15.17 -5.93
CA THR A 123 -22.48 -16.52 -5.34
C THR A 123 -21.19 -16.71 -4.54
N ASP A 124 -20.27 -15.76 -4.56
CA ASP A 124 -19.08 -15.83 -3.71
C ASP A 124 -19.39 -15.33 -2.30
N HIS A 125 -19.92 -16.25 -1.51
CA HIS A 125 -20.31 -15.98 -0.13
C HIS A 125 -19.13 -15.57 0.75
N LEU A 126 -17.91 -16.03 0.46
CA LEU A 126 -16.73 -15.64 1.23
C LEU A 126 -16.44 -14.15 1.02
N CYS A 127 -16.34 -13.70 -0.23
CA CYS A 127 -16.10 -12.30 -0.55
C CYS A 127 -17.25 -11.41 -0.06
N ARG A 128 -18.51 -11.82 -0.27
CA ARG A 128 -19.69 -11.06 0.18
C ARG A 128 -19.75 -10.84 1.69
N THR A 129 -19.26 -11.81 2.46
CA THR A 129 -19.30 -11.75 3.93
C THR A 129 -18.12 -10.95 4.49
N TRP A 130 -16.94 -11.17 3.93
CA TRP A 130 -15.70 -10.73 4.57
C TRP A 130 -15.03 -9.54 3.89
N CYS A 131 -15.32 -9.27 2.61
CA CYS A 131 -14.70 -8.21 1.81
C CYS A 131 -15.58 -6.99 1.55
N ASN A 132 -16.77 -6.91 2.13
CA ASN A 132 -17.67 -5.76 1.97
C ASN A 132 -17.05 -4.47 2.57
N PRO A 133 -16.81 -3.41 1.77
CA PRO A 133 -16.25 -2.15 2.27
C PRO A 133 -17.22 -1.31 3.11
N ALA A 134 -18.52 -1.56 3.03
CA ALA A 134 -19.54 -0.77 3.71
C ALA A 134 -20.68 -1.66 4.27
N PRO A 135 -20.40 -2.52 5.25
CA PRO A 135 -21.44 -3.37 5.82
C PRO A 135 -22.41 -2.54 6.68
N LEU A 136 -23.71 -2.66 6.41
CA LEU A 136 -24.78 -1.93 7.11
C LEU A 136 -25.38 -2.73 8.29
N ASN A 137 -24.83 -3.90 8.60
CA ASN A 137 -25.33 -4.80 9.65
C ASN A 137 -24.75 -4.50 11.05
N GLY A 138 -23.91 -3.47 11.18
CA GLY A 138 -23.27 -3.09 12.44
C GLY A 138 -21.95 -3.80 12.74
N ASP A 139 -21.49 -4.72 11.89
CA ASP A 139 -20.25 -5.48 12.13
C ASP A 139 -18.97 -4.66 11.89
N ALA A 140 -19.07 -3.48 11.28
CA ALA A 140 -17.95 -2.57 11.05
C ALA A 140 -18.36 -1.10 11.27
N PRO A 141 -18.64 -0.69 12.52
CA PRO A 141 -19.13 0.67 12.83
C PRO A 141 -18.10 1.75 12.51
N ASN A 142 -16.82 1.38 12.40
CA ASN A 142 -15.74 2.32 12.06
C ASN A 142 -15.57 2.52 10.55
N LEU A 143 -16.21 1.71 9.69
CA LEU A 143 -16.13 1.89 8.22
C LEU A 143 -17.21 2.81 7.67
N VAL A 144 -18.34 2.91 8.36
CA VAL A 144 -19.52 3.65 7.90
C VAL A 144 -19.98 4.58 9.02
N VAL A 145 -20.00 5.89 8.73
CA VAL A 145 -20.50 6.94 9.62
C VAL A 145 -21.86 7.43 9.14
N VAL A 146 -22.70 7.88 10.06
CA VAL A 146 -23.95 8.56 9.72
C VAL A 146 -23.66 10.05 9.53
N ALA A 147 -24.01 10.57 8.37
CA ALA A 147 -23.98 11.99 8.04
C ALA A 147 -25.40 12.49 7.77
N ASN A 148 -25.63 13.79 7.82
CA ASN A 148 -26.92 14.39 7.49
C ASN A 148 -26.82 15.08 6.12
N ASP A 149 -27.81 14.85 5.26
CA ASP A 149 -27.91 15.58 4.00
C ASP A 149 -28.30 17.05 4.23
N LYS A 150 -28.37 17.84 3.15
CA LYS A 150 -28.78 19.27 3.21
C LYS A 150 -30.18 19.48 3.79
N GLN A 151 -31.01 18.44 3.83
CA GLN A 151 -32.39 18.45 4.34
C GLN A 151 -32.46 17.93 5.79
N GLY A 152 -31.33 17.54 6.38
CA GLY A 152 -31.24 17.01 7.73
C GLY A 152 -31.54 15.51 7.84
N ASN A 153 -31.77 14.79 6.74
CA ASN A 153 -32.01 13.35 6.79
C ASN A 153 -30.69 12.59 6.99
N PRO A 154 -30.66 11.56 7.85
CA PRO A 154 -29.48 10.74 8.02
C PRO A 154 -29.23 9.87 6.79
N TYR A 155 -27.98 9.81 6.34
CA TYR A 155 -27.50 8.87 5.33
C TYR A 155 -26.16 8.26 5.78
N TYR A 156 -25.83 7.10 5.24
CA TYR A 156 -24.58 6.41 5.53
C TYR A 156 -23.49 6.88 4.58
N LYS A 157 -22.37 7.33 5.12
CA LYS A 157 -21.16 7.73 4.38
C LYS A 157 -19.99 6.85 4.83
N ARG A 158 -19.06 6.53 3.93
CA ARG A 158 -17.81 5.87 4.33
C ARG A 158 -17.00 6.78 5.25
N ALA A 159 -16.42 6.20 6.29
CA ALA A 159 -15.62 6.91 7.28
C ALA A 159 -14.25 7.34 6.70
N PHE A 160 -13.72 6.56 5.77
CA PHE A 160 -12.39 6.74 5.20
C PHE A 160 -12.44 6.60 3.68
N ASN A 161 -11.51 7.26 3.00
CA ASN A 161 -11.28 7.05 1.57
C ASN A 161 -10.55 5.71 1.40
N THR A 162 -11.28 4.67 1.02
CA THR A 162 -10.70 3.34 0.81
C THR A 162 -9.75 3.29 -0.38
N GLN A 163 -9.90 4.14 -1.40
CA GLN A 163 -8.96 4.21 -2.53
C GLN A 163 -7.61 4.78 -2.09
N ALA A 164 -7.61 5.81 -1.23
CA ALA A 164 -6.37 6.31 -0.62
C ALA A 164 -5.71 5.27 0.32
N CYS A 165 -6.49 4.31 0.83
CA CYS A 165 -5.98 3.19 1.64
C CYS A 165 -5.53 1.99 0.80
N GLU A 166 -5.97 1.90 -0.45
CA GLU A 166 -5.55 0.81 -1.32
C GLU A 166 -4.06 0.93 -1.47
N GLN A 167 -3.38 -0.18 -1.22
CA GLN A 167 -1.95 -0.31 -1.34
C GLN A 167 -1.54 0.32 -2.68
N LEU A 168 -0.94 1.50 -2.62
CA LEU A 168 -0.69 2.29 -3.81
C LEU A 168 0.35 1.52 -4.61
N ASN A 169 -0.10 0.84 -5.66
CA ASN A 169 0.74 0.49 -6.79
C ASN A 169 1.11 1.80 -7.49
N ALA A 170 1.99 2.58 -6.85
CA ALA A 170 2.45 3.83 -7.42
C ALA A 170 3.25 3.51 -8.68
N TRP A 171 2.69 3.86 -9.84
CA TRP A 171 3.38 3.72 -11.11
C TRP A 171 4.48 4.77 -11.20
N ILE A 172 5.70 4.38 -10.81
CA ILE A 172 6.91 5.20 -11.01
C ILE A 172 7.39 5.12 -12.48
N GLY A 173 6.48 4.76 -13.41
CA GLY A 173 6.75 4.59 -14.83
C GLY A 173 7.40 5.82 -15.45
N GLY A 174 6.98 7.02 -15.06
CA GLY A 174 7.57 8.29 -15.53
C GLY A 174 9.06 8.46 -15.19
N PHE A 175 9.56 7.85 -14.11
CA PHE A 175 10.98 7.92 -13.72
C PHE A 175 11.76 6.64 -14.03
N GLN A 176 11.14 5.70 -14.74
CA GLN A 176 11.71 4.39 -15.04
C GLN A 176 13.08 4.49 -15.71
N THR A 177 13.30 5.47 -16.59
CA THR A 177 14.59 5.67 -17.28
C THR A 177 15.74 5.97 -16.33
N VAL A 178 15.47 6.72 -15.26
CA VAL A 178 16.45 7.07 -14.22
C VAL A 178 16.63 5.91 -13.26
N LEU A 179 15.51 5.33 -12.80
CA LEU A 179 15.52 4.20 -11.88
C LEU A 179 16.23 2.99 -12.48
N ASN A 180 16.06 2.72 -13.78
CA ASN A 180 16.69 1.59 -14.48
C ASN A 180 18.22 1.64 -14.50
N ARG A 181 18.83 2.81 -14.24
CA ARG A 181 20.29 2.96 -14.19
C ARG A 181 20.84 2.79 -12.78
N MET A 182 19.99 2.61 -11.78
CA MET A 182 20.42 2.45 -10.39
C MET A 182 20.87 1.01 -10.11
N THR A 183 21.82 0.89 -9.18
CA THR A 183 22.08 -0.38 -8.50
C THR A 183 20.90 -0.70 -7.58
N VAL A 184 20.78 -1.96 -7.14
CA VAL A 184 19.69 -2.37 -6.24
C VAL A 184 19.70 -1.55 -4.95
N SER A 185 20.87 -1.35 -4.35
CA SER A 185 21.00 -0.56 -3.11
C SER A 185 20.65 0.91 -3.31
N ASN A 186 21.04 1.50 -4.45
CA ASN A 186 20.69 2.89 -4.76
C ASN A 186 19.18 3.03 -4.97
N PHE A 187 18.57 2.09 -5.69
CA PHE A 187 17.12 2.08 -5.86
C PHE A 187 16.40 2.00 -4.51
N ASP A 188 16.82 1.08 -3.63
CA ASP A 188 16.19 0.91 -2.32
C ASP A 188 16.33 2.15 -1.45
N PHE A 189 17.51 2.77 -1.45
CA PHE A 189 17.73 4.04 -0.77
C PHE A 189 16.85 5.15 -1.36
N THR A 190 16.78 5.28 -2.68
CA THR A 190 15.94 6.27 -3.36
C THR A 190 14.47 6.08 -3.02
N MET A 191 13.92 4.86 -3.11
CA MET A 191 12.54 4.57 -2.73
C MET A 191 12.25 4.93 -1.28
N HIS A 192 13.16 4.53 -0.38
CA HIS A 192 13.00 4.85 1.03
C HIS A 192 12.96 6.37 1.28
N VAL A 193 13.83 7.14 0.63
CA VAL A 193 13.84 8.61 0.75
C VAL A 193 12.59 9.24 0.14
N LEU A 194 12.14 8.79 -1.03
CA LEU A 194 10.94 9.34 -1.68
C LEU A 194 9.69 9.13 -0.82
N LEU A 195 9.47 7.90 -0.35
CA LEU A 195 8.32 7.56 0.50
C LEU A 195 8.39 8.26 1.86
N PHE A 196 9.60 8.43 2.41
CA PHE A 196 9.81 9.20 3.63
C PHE A 196 9.42 10.68 3.43
N ILE A 197 9.89 11.32 2.36
CA ILE A 197 9.55 12.72 2.06
C ILE A 197 8.05 12.88 1.83
N HIS A 198 7.43 11.98 1.06
CA HIS A 198 5.98 11.98 0.84
C HIS A 198 5.21 11.90 2.16
N THR A 199 5.60 10.97 3.04
CA THR A 199 4.99 10.83 4.36
C THR A 199 5.12 12.11 5.20
N GLN A 200 6.29 12.77 5.19
CA GLN A 200 6.47 14.05 5.90
C GLN A 200 5.57 15.14 5.33
N TRP A 201 5.42 15.19 4.01
CA TRP A 201 4.57 16.17 3.33
C TRP A 201 3.09 15.94 3.66
N ASP A 202 2.62 14.69 3.62
CA ASP A 202 1.24 14.34 3.97
C ASP A 202 0.90 14.72 5.41
N ILE A 203 1.79 14.41 6.36
CA ILE A 203 1.61 14.79 7.77
C ILE A 203 1.52 16.31 7.90
N ALA A 204 2.41 17.07 7.25
CA ALA A 204 2.38 18.52 7.30
C ALA A 204 1.08 19.11 6.70
N LYS A 205 0.63 18.57 5.55
CA LYS A 205 -0.63 18.96 4.90
C LYS A 205 -1.83 18.68 5.80
N GLN A 206 -1.84 17.54 6.50
CA GLN A 206 -2.90 17.19 7.45
C GLN A 206 -2.91 18.10 8.67
N GLU A 207 -1.76 18.41 9.25
CA GLU A 207 -1.65 19.34 10.37
C GLU A 207 -2.11 20.75 9.99
N GLU A 208 -1.81 21.19 8.76
CA GLU A 208 -2.31 22.46 8.23
C GLU A 208 -3.82 22.44 8.05
N LYS A 209 -4.39 21.40 7.42
CA LYS A 209 -5.85 21.23 7.27
C LYS A 209 -6.54 21.27 8.64
N LYS A 210 -5.97 20.63 9.65
CA LYS A 210 -6.49 20.64 11.03
C LYS A 210 -6.44 22.04 11.65
N ARG A 211 -5.34 22.77 11.52
CA ARG A 211 -5.23 24.16 12.02
C ARG A 211 -6.24 25.09 11.34
N ASN A 212 -6.43 24.95 10.02
CA ASN A 212 -7.37 25.78 9.27
C ASN A 212 -8.82 25.50 9.67
N GLN A 213 -9.16 24.22 9.90
CA GLN A 213 -10.46 23.82 10.46
C GLN A 213 -10.70 24.39 11.86
N GLU A 214 -9.71 24.32 12.76
CA GLU A 214 -9.79 24.90 14.11
C GLU A 214 -9.91 26.43 14.09
N ALA A 215 -9.31 27.09 13.11
CA ALA A 215 -9.39 28.54 12.90
C ALA A 215 -10.68 29.00 12.19
N GLY A 216 -11.53 28.07 11.73
CA GLY A 216 -12.75 28.39 10.99
C GLY A 216 -12.50 28.95 9.59
N ILE A 217 -11.34 28.66 9.00
CA ILE A 217 -11.01 29.06 7.63
C ILE A 217 -11.61 28.01 6.68
N GLU A 218 -12.60 28.41 5.87
CA GLU A 218 -13.10 27.58 4.78
C GLU A 218 -11.98 27.36 3.75
N MET A 219 -11.51 26.12 3.65
CA MET A 219 -10.58 25.69 2.61
C MET A 219 -11.34 25.68 1.28
N THR A 220 -10.80 26.32 0.24
CA THR A 220 -11.35 26.25 -1.11
C THR A 220 -11.09 24.87 -1.72
N ASP A 221 -12.07 24.33 -2.47
CA ASP A 221 -11.99 23.04 -3.19
C ASP A 221 -10.73 22.89 -4.07
N SER A 222 -9.97 23.97 -4.34
CA SER A 222 -8.70 23.92 -5.06
C SER A 222 -7.58 23.19 -4.32
N ASP A 223 -7.69 22.99 -3.00
CA ASP A 223 -6.72 22.22 -2.21
C ASP A 223 -7.15 20.74 -2.03
N GLU A 224 -8.39 20.45 -2.42
CA GLU A 224 -8.91 19.11 -2.67
C GLU A 224 -8.71 18.84 -4.17
N GLU A 225 -7.47 18.57 -4.61
CA GLU A 225 -7.30 17.94 -5.92
C GLU A 225 -8.20 16.69 -5.93
N SER A 226 -9.21 16.77 -6.78
CA SER A 226 -10.15 15.73 -7.13
C SER A 226 -9.36 14.53 -7.65
N GLU A 227 -9.22 13.49 -6.83
CA GLU A 227 -8.80 12.15 -7.25
C GLU A 227 -9.97 11.39 -7.93
N ASP A 228 -11.06 12.09 -8.27
CA ASP A 228 -12.33 11.55 -8.76
C ASP A 228 -12.47 11.53 -10.31
N GLU A 229 -11.42 11.73 -11.11
CA GLU A 229 -11.52 11.59 -12.57
C GLU A 229 -10.52 10.61 -13.20
N GLU A 230 -11.13 9.53 -13.71
CA GLU A 230 -10.81 8.73 -14.90
C GLU A 230 -9.46 7.98 -14.96
N ASP A 231 -9.54 6.65 -14.77
CA ASP A 231 -8.84 5.76 -15.69
C ASP A 231 -9.72 4.55 -16.02
N SER A 232 -10.44 4.66 -17.14
CA SER A 232 -11.06 3.52 -17.82
C SER A 232 -10.14 3.12 -18.96
N GLU A 233 -8.99 2.54 -18.66
CA GLU A 233 -8.23 1.78 -19.64
C GLU A 233 -8.38 0.29 -19.33
N SER A 234 -8.97 -0.40 -20.30
CA SER A 234 -9.26 -1.83 -20.33
C SER A 234 -7.99 -2.65 -20.15
N GLU A 235 -7.88 -3.37 -19.03
CA GLU A 235 -6.95 -4.49 -18.89
C GLU A 235 -7.52 -5.69 -19.67
N GLU A 236 -7.02 -5.88 -20.90
CA GLU A 236 -7.12 -7.18 -21.57
C GLU A 236 -6.15 -8.16 -20.86
N GLU A 237 -6.66 -8.92 -19.89
CA GLU A 237 -5.99 -10.13 -19.39
C GLU A 237 -5.95 -11.17 -20.52
N SER A 238 -4.74 -11.47 -21.01
CA SER A 238 -4.49 -12.66 -21.83
C SER A 238 -4.27 -13.85 -20.90
N GLU A 239 -5.36 -14.53 -20.57
CA GLU A 239 -5.32 -15.93 -20.12
C GLU A 239 -4.96 -16.81 -21.32
N GLU A 240 -3.68 -17.12 -21.51
CA GLU A 240 -3.29 -18.26 -22.35
C GLU A 240 -3.30 -19.52 -21.48
N GLU A 241 -4.41 -20.26 -21.59
CA GLU A 241 -4.56 -21.61 -21.09
C GLU A 241 -3.54 -22.55 -21.77
N GLU A 242 -2.81 -23.32 -20.94
CA GLU A 242 -2.09 -24.50 -21.39
C GLU A 242 -3.12 -25.57 -21.80
N GLU A 243 -3.21 -25.87 -23.09
CA GLU A 243 -3.72 -27.16 -23.57
C GLU A 243 -2.68 -27.83 -24.48
N SER A 244 -2.10 -28.90 -23.95
CA SER A 244 -1.40 -29.93 -24.68
C SER A 244 -2.40 -30.87 -25.35
N GLU A 245 -2.18 -31.22 -26.63
CA GLU A 245 -2.42 -32.54 -27.27
C GLU A 245 -2.10 -32.39 -28.77
N GLU A 246 -1.02 -33.02 -29.26
CA GLU A 246 -1.05 -34.21 -30.12
C GLU A 246 -1.76 -34.02 -31.48
N GLU A 247 -1.01 -33.99 -32.59
CA GLU A 247 -1.22 -34.89 -33.76
C GLU A 247 -0.24 -34.60 -34.93
N GLU A 248 0.39 -35.69 -35.38
CA GLU A 248 0.83 -36.13 -36.73
C GLU A 248 1.14 -35.10 -37.85
N ASP A 249 2.42 -35.00 -38.25
CA ASP A 249 3.02 -35.63 -39.47
C ASP A 249 4.50 -35.19 -39.67
#